data_AF-A0A7V3HA54-F1
#
_entry.id   AF-A0A7V3HA54-F1
#
_cell.length_a   1.000
_cell.length_b   1.000
_cell.length_c   1.000
_cell.angle_alpha   90.00
_cell.angle_beta   90.00
_cell.angle_gamma   90.00
#
_symmetry.space_group_name_H-M   'P 1'
#
loop_
_entity.id
_entity.type
_entity.pdbx_description
1 polymer ?
#
loop_
_entity_poly.entity_id
_entity_poly.type
_entity_poly.pdbx_seq_one_letter_code
_entity_poly.pdbx_strand_id
1 'polypeptide(L)' 'MAQVLIRNVKDSVIESWKLKAELNGRSLEQELRDLLEQQAPLTTEQKLALIDRAHAMTADRVQTALAEDLIREDRDRR' A
#
# COMPACT_ATOMS: atom_id res chain seq x y z
N MET A 1 11.40 13.31 -5.84
CA MET A 1 11.31 13.79 -4.45
C MET A 1 10.17 14.77 -4.40
N ALA A 2 9.07 14.42 -3.74
CA ALA A 2 7.99 15.36 -3.49
C ALA A 2 8.36 16.17 -2.25
N GLN A 3 8.24 17.49 -2.32
CA GLN A 3 8.45 18.35 -1.17
C GLN A 3 7.11 18.79 -0.63
N VAL A 4 6.90 18.56 0.66
CA VAL A 4 5.71 19.03 1.37
C VAL A 4 6.16 20.07 2.38
N LEU A 5 5.66 21.29 2.22
CA LEU A 5 5.89 22.36 3.20
C LEU A 5 4.71 22.42 4.16
N ILE A 6 4.94 22.04 5.41
CA ILE A 6 3.94 22.10 6.47
C ILE A 6 4.20 23.38 7.28
N ARG A 7 3.30 24.38 7.17
CA ARG A 7 3.42 25.66 7.89
C ARG A 7 2.60 25.65 9.19
N ASN A 8 2.96 26.53 10.12
CA ASN A 8 2.24 26.77 11.38
C ASN A 8 2.10 25.51 12.28
N VAL A 9 3.10 24.64 12.30
CA VAL A 9 3.16 23.53 13.27
C VAL A 9 3.51 24.10 14.65
N LYS A 10 2.84 23.65 15.70
CA LYS A 10 3.15 24.08 17.07
C LYS A 10 4.56 23.64 17.44
N ASP A 11 5.35 24.56 18.00
CA ASP A 11 6.73 24.28 18.39
C ASP A 11 6.82 23.09 19.36
N SER A 12 5.88 22.97 20.31
CA SER A 12 5.85 21.84 21.26
C SER A 12 5.71 20.46 20.59
N VAL A 13 5.06 20.39 19.42
CA VAL A 13 4.94 19.16 18.63
C VAL A 13 6.27 18.84 17.96
N ILE A 14 6.92 19.84 17.38
CA ILE A 14 8.24 19.70 16.78
C ILE A 14 9.27 19.27 17.82
N GLU A 15 9.26 19.85 19.02
CA GLU A 15 10.17 19.46 20.11
C GLU A 15 9.96 18.02 20.57
N SER A 16 8.70 17.57 20.65
CA SER A 16 8.40 16.16 20.96
C SER A 16 8.91 15.21 19.88
N TRP A 17 8.81 15.59 18.61
CA TRP A 17 9.33 14.79 17.50
C TRP A 17 10.86 14.82 17.42
N LYS A 18 11.50 15.93 17.77
CA LYS A 18 12.96 16.01 17.90
C LYS A 18 13.45 15.03 18.96
N LEU A 19 12.81 15.02 20.13
CA LEU A 19 13.16 14.08 21.20
C LEU A 19 12.98 12.63 20.75
N LYS A 20 11.89 12.30 20.05
CA LYS A 20 11.67 10.96 19.49
C LYS A 20 12.75 10.58 18.46
N ALA A 21 13.11 11.50 17.58
CA ALA A 21 14.15 11.27 16.59
C ALA A 21 15.51 11.02 17.27
N GLU A 22 15.85 11.80 18.30
CA GLU A 22 17.05 11.62 19.11
C GLU A 22 17.07 10.25 19.81
N LEU A 23 15.95 9.85 20.44
CA LEU A 23 15.81 8.53 21.08
C LEU A 23 15.96 7.38 20.07
N ASN A 24 15.49 7.56 18.84
CA ASN A 24 15.60 6.59 17.76
C ASN A 24 16.95 6.67 17.03
N GLY A 25 17.84 7.61 17.39
CA GLY A 25 19.12 7.83 16.74
C GLY A 25 19.01 8.30 15.28
N ARG A 26 17.93 9.01 14.94
CA ARG A 26 17.59 9.47 13.58
C ARG A 26 17.45 10.99 13.54
N SER A 27 17.52 11.56 12.34
CA SER A 27 17.18 12.98 12.17
C SER A 27 15.65 13.18 12.25
N LEU A 28 15.22 14.38 12.65
CA LEU A 28 13.80 14.75 12.68
C LEU A 28 13.13 14.53 11.31
N GLU A 29 13.81 14.89 10.23
CA GLU A 29 13.29 14.67 8.87
C GLU A 29 13.12 13.18 8.58
N GLN A 30 14.09 12.36 8.97
CA GLN A 30 14.04 10.92 8.73
C GLN A 30 12.91 10.27 9.53
N GLU A 31 12.75 10.63 10.81
CA GLU A 31 11.64 10.14 11.64
C GLU A 31 10.27 10.53 11.05
N LEU A 32 10.12 11.78 10.59
CA LEU A 32 8.88 12.24 9.96
C LEU A 32 8.64 11.58 8.59
N ARG A 33 9.69 11.34 7.82
CA ARG A 33 9.60 10.61 6.54
C ARG A 33 9.15 9.18 6.77
N ASP A 34 9.80 8.48 7.68
CA ASP A 34 9.48 7.09 8.01
C ASP A 34 8.03 6.98 8.50
N LEU A 35 7.56 7.93 9.30
CA LEU A 35 6.16 8.03 9.70
C LEU A 35 5.24 8.18 8.48
N LEU A 36 5.51 9.12 7.58
CA LEU A 36 4.68 9.36 6.40
C LEU A 36 4.64 8.13 5.48
N GLU A 37 5.75 7.43 5.34
CA GLU A 37 5.86 6.23 4.51
C GLU A 37 5.14 5.03 5.15
N GLN A 38 5.28 4.83 6.47
CA GLN A 38 4.56 3.79 7.21
C GLN A 38 3.04 4.03 7.21
N GLN A 39 2.64 5.29 7.27
CA GLN A 39 1.23 5.71 7.28
C GLN A 39 0.65 5.90 5.87
N ALA A 40 1.34 5.44 4.81
CA ALA A 40 0.86 5.49 3.44
C ALA A 40 0.37 4.13 2.87
N PRO A 41 -0.60 3.41 3.49
CA PRO A 41 -1.23 2.27 2.83
C PRO A 41 -2.26 2.72 1.77
N LEU A 42 -2.33 1.97 0.67
CA LEU A 42 -3.30 2.16 -0.42
C LEU A 42 -4.74 2.13 0.11
N THR A 43 -5.57 3.06 -0.38
CA THR A 43 -6.99 3.08 0.00
C THR A 43 -7.70 1.84 -0.54
N THR A 44 -8.78 1.42 0.12
CA THR A 44 -9.62 0.32 -0.37
C THR A 44 -10.18 0.63 -1.75
N GLU A 45 -10.46 1.89 -2.08
CA GLU A 45 -10.91 2.30 -3.42
C GLU A 45 -9.80 2.23 -4.45
N GLN A 46 -8.56 2.58 -4.10
CA GLN A 46 -7.39 2.35 -4.96
C GLN A 46 -7.15 0.85 -5.14
N LYS A 47 -7.37 0.06 -4.08
CA LYS A 47 -7.30 -1.41 -4.13
C LYS A 47 -8.43 -1.99 -4.99
N LEU A 48 -9.65 -1.49 -4.89
CA LEU A 48 -10.80 -1.93 -5.68
C LEU A 48 -10.67 -1.49 -7.13
N ALA A 49 -10.22 -0.26 -7.39
CA ALA A 49 -9.90 0.19 -8.74
C ALA A 49 -8.78 -0.65 -9.38
N LEU A 50 -7.84 -1.16 -8.59
CA LEU A 50 -6.85 -2.13 -9.06
C LEU A 50 -7.49 -3.49 -9.39
N ILE A 51 -8.40 -3.96 -8.54
CA ILE A 51 -9.14 -5.21 -8.75
C ILE A 51 -10.03 -5.12 -10.00
N ASP A 52 -10.80 -4.05 -10.16
CA ASP A 52 -11.69 -3.81 -11.30
C ASP A 52 -10.90 -3.70 -12.60
N ARG A 53 -9.75 -3.02 -12.57
CA ARG A 53 -8.83 -2.98 -13.70
C ARG A 53 -8.31 -4.36 -14.07
N ALA A 54 -7.97 -5.19 -13.09
CA ALA A 54 -7.51 -6.56 -13.33
C ALA A 54 -8.62 -7.42 -13.96
N HIS A 55 -9.85 -7.31 -13.46
CA HIS A 55 -11.01 -7.99 -14.05
C HIS A 55 -11.26 -7.58 -15.51
N ALA A 56 -11.16 -6.29 -15.82
CA ALA A 56 -11.34 -5.78 -17.17
C ALA A 56 -10.32 -6.35 -18.18
N MET A 57 -9.10 -6.67 -17.74
CA MET A 57 -8.06 -7.24 -18.61
C MET A 57 -8.35 -8.69 -19.02
N THR A 58 -9.15 -9.41 -18.25
CA THR A 58 -9.55 -10.80 -18.51
C THR A 58 -10.98 -10.92 -19.02
N ALA A 59 -11.74 -9.83 -19.04
CA ALA A 59 -13.17 -9.83 -19.35
C ALA A 59 -13.50 -10.34 -20.76
N ASP A 60 -12.65 -10.05 -21.76
CA ASP A 60 -12.84 -10.51 -23.15
C ASP A 60 -12.26 -11.91 -23.41
N ARG A 61 -11.63 -12.54 -22.41
CA ARG A 61 -11.19 -13.93 -22.55
C ARG A 61 -12.32 -14.83 -22.13
N VAL A 62 -12.92 -15.52 -23.11
CA VAL A 62 -13.82 -16.64 -22.82
C VAL A 62 -13.02 -17.66 -22.01
N GLN A 63 -13.32 -17.78 -20.72
CA GLN A 63 -12.81 -18.87 -19.91
C GLN A 63 -13.44 -20.15 -20.44
N THR A 64 -12.68 -20.91 -21.21
CA THR A 64 -13.18 -22.11 -21.91
C THR A 64 -13.41 -23.28 -20.97
N ALA A 65 -12.87 -23.24 -19.75
CA ALA A 65 -13.09 -24.22 -18.69
C ALA A 65 -12.99 -23.53 -17.32
N LEU A 66 -13.83 -23.96 -16.38
CA LEU A 66 -13.70 -23.55 -14.99
C LEU A 66 -12.49 -24.23 -14.34
N ALA A 67 -11.88 -23.56 -13.37
CA ALA A 67 -10.72 -24.12 -12.67
C ALA A 67 -11.08 -25.45 -11.96
N GLU A 68 -12.30 -25.55 -11.43
CA GLU A 68 -12.82 -26.75 -10.78
C GLU A 68 -12.92 -27.94 -11.75
N ASP A 69 -13.27 -27.68 -13.01
CA ASP A 69 -13.38 -28.73 -14.02
C ASP A 69 -12.01 -29.25 -14.45
N LEU A 70 -11.02 -28.36 -14.60
CA LEU A 70 -9.63 -28.75 -14.85
C LEU A 70 -9.03 -29.55 -13.70
N ILE A 71 -9.34 -29.18 -12.45
CA ILE A 71 -8.89 -29.91 -11.25
C ILE A 71 -9.54 -31.30 -11.17
N ARG A 72 -10.83 -31.42 -11.49
CA ARG A 72 -11.51 -32.72 -11.56
C ARG A 72 -10.94 -33.59 -12.66
N GLU A 73 -10.71 -33.05 -13.86
CA GLU A 73 -10.07 -33.78 -14.95
C GLU A 73 -8.67 -34.28 -14.59
N ASP A 74 -7.83 -33.47 -13.94
CA ASP A 74 -6.48 -33.89 -13.54
C ASP A 74 -6.52 -34.94 -12.42
N ARG A 75 -7.47 -34.83 -11.49
CA ARG A 75 -7.68 -35.81 -10.42
C ARG A 75 -8.15 -37.15 -10.98
N ASP A 76 -9.12 -37.14 -11.89
CA ASP A 76 -9.74 -38.35 -12.43
C ASP A 76 -8.82 -39.05 -13.48
N ARG A 77 -7.73 -38.39 -13.91
CA ARG A 77 -6.66 -38.96 -14.75
C ARG A 77 -5.53 -39.67 -13.98
N ARG A 78 -5.48 -39.55 -12.65
CA ARG A 78 -4.49 -40.21 -11.78
C ARG A 78 -5.03 -41.50 -11.19
#